data_AF-A0A1B6EW78-F1
#
_entry.id   AF-A0A1B6EW78-F1
#
_cell.length_a   1.000
_cell.length_b   1.000
_cell.length_c   1.000
_cell.angle_alpha   90.00
_cell.angle_beta   90.00
_cell.angle_gamma   90.00
#
_symmetry.space_group_name_H-M   'P 1'
#
loop_
_entity.id
_entity.type
_entity.pdbx_description
1 polymer ?
#
loop_
_entity_poly.entity_id
_entity_poly.type
_entity_poly.pdbx_seq_one_letter_code
_entity_poly.pdbx_strand_id
1 'polypeptide(L)'
;VARGASSWTGTAQGHIELTVESPPEEGESLPRTSTIKLAIKANIIPTPPRQKRILWDQYHNLRYPPGYFPRDNLRMKNDPLDWNGDHVHTNFKDMYQHVRNSGYYIEVLGTTFTCFDASQYGALLIVDPEEEFFPEEVGKLKRDVDAGLSLIVFADWYNITVMKKVKFFDENTRQWWMPDTGGANVPA
;
A
#
# COMPACT_ATOMS: atom_id res chain seq x y z
N VAL A 1 -5.79 21.22 -8.53
CA VAL A 1 -5.24 22.29 -7.66
C VAL A 1 -4.98 23.53 -8.51
N ALA A 2 -5.42 24.72 -8.10
CA ALA A 2 -5.15 25.96 -8.85
C ALA A 2 -3.63 26.18 -8.97
N ARG A 3 -3.11 26.45 -10.18
CA ARG A 3 -1.65 26.52 -10.46
C ARG A 3 -0.89 27.49 -9.53
N GLY A 4 -1.56 28.54 -9.04
CA GLY A 4 -0.98 29.55 -8.15
C GLY A 4 -0.63 29.06 -6.73
N ALA A 5 -1.16 27.93 -6.28
CA ALA A 5 -0.86 27.39 -4.94
C ALA A 5 0.33 26.40 -4.92
N SER A 6 0.90 26.06 -6.08
CA SER A 6 1.99 25.08 -6.21
C SER A 6 3.29 25.49 -5.50
N SER A 7 3.49 26.79 -5.30
CA SER A 7 4.65 27.38 -4.63
C SER A 7 4.40 27.78 -3.18
N TRP A 8 3.22 27.47 -2.62
CA TRP A 8 2.87 27.88 -1.27
C TRP A 8 3.66 27.10 -0.21
N THR A 9 4.07 27.79 0.85
CA THR A 9 4.74 27.24 2.02
C THR A 9 4.04 27.71 3.27
N GLY A 10 3.81 26.81 4.21
CA GLY A 10 3.23 27.18 5.49
C GLY A 10 2.93 25.98 6.38
N THR A 11 2.22 26.24 7.46
CA THR A 11 1.77 25.20 8.38
C THR A 11 0.26 25.18 8.40
N ALA A 12 -0.33 24.03 8.08
CA ALA A 12 -1.73 23.73 8.34
C ALA A 12 -1.85 23.11 9.73
N GLN A 13 -2.83 23.54 10.51
CA GLN A 13 -3.06 23.06 11.86
C GLN A 13 -4.56 22.93 12.12
N GLY A 14 -4.95 21.91 12.88
CA GLY A 14 -6.32 21.57 13.18
C GLY A 14 -6.38 20.48 14.24
N HIS A 15 -7.52 19.82 14.36
CA HIS A 15 -7.67 18.64 15.22
C HIS A 15 -8.67 17.67 14.60
N ILE A 16 -8.50 16.39 14.92
CA ILE A 16 -9.51 15.36 14.72
C ILE A 16 -10.26 15.21 16.04
N GLU A 17 -11.58 15.27 16.00
CA GLU A 17 -12.45 15.00 17.12
C GLU A 17 -13.12 13.64 16.90
N LEU A 18 -12.89 12.71 17.83
CA LEU A 18 -13.50 11.40 17.85
C LEU A 18 -14.41 11.29 19.06
N THR A 19 -15.70 11.06 18.83
CA THR A 19 -16.67 10.80 19.89
C THR A 19 -17.02 9.32 19.89
N VAL A 20 -16.73 8.65 21.00
CA VAL A 20 -17.06 7.25 21.24
C VAL A 20 -18.26 7.19 22.17
N GLU A 21 -19.30 6.49 21.75
CA GLU A 21 -20.49 6.24 22.55
C GLU A 21 -20.58 4.75 22.87
N SER A 22 -20.85 4.43 24.14
CA SER A 22 -21.11 3.07 24.59
C SER A 22 -22.43 3.00 25.38
N PRO A 23 -23.06 1.81 25.44
CA PRO A 23 -24.23 1.60 26.28
C PRO A 23 -23.98 1.96 27.77
N PRO A 24 -25.04 2.26 28.54
CA PRO A 24 -24.94 2.44 29.99
C PRO A 24 -24.39 1.19 30.70
N GLU A 25 -23.66 1.38 31.80
CA GLU A 25 -23.30 0.29 32.71
C GLU A 25 -24.46 -0.04 33.67
N GLU A 26 -24.35 -1.16 34.40
CA GLU A 26 -25.33 -1.57 35.39
C GLU A 26 -25.51 -0.48 36.46
N GLY A 27 -26.72 0.10 36.54
CA GLY A 27 -27.03 1.22 37.43
C GLY A 27 -27.10 2.60 36.75
N GLU A 28 -26.75 2.68 35.46
CA GLU A 28 -26.89 3.90 34.65
C GLU A 28 -28.06 3.79 33.67
N SER A 29 -28.71 4.92 33.36
CA SER A 29 -29.80 4.99 32.39
C SER A 29 -29.41 5.68 31.08
N LEU A 30 -28.26 6.34 31.05
CA LEU A 30 -27.79 7.13 29.91
C LEU A 30 -26.54 6.50 29.27
N PRO A 31 -26.41 6.54 27.93
CA PRO A 31 -25.17 6.13 27.25
C PRO A 31 -23.96 6.90 27.75
N ARG A 32 -22.81 6.24 27.78
CA ARG A 32 -21.53 6.88 28.09
C ARG A 32 -20.95 7.47 26.82
N THR A 33 -20.56 8.72 26.87
CA THR A 33 -19.93 9.42 25.75
C THR A 33 -18.55 9.89 26.16
N SER A 34 -17.54 9.56 25.37
CA SER A 34 -16.16 10.03 25.54
C SER A 34 -15.70 10.72 24.25
N THR A 35 -15.26 11.97 24.37
CA THR A 35 -14.77 12.74 23.22
C THR A 35 -13.26 12.96 23.35
N ILE A 36 -12.53 12.54 22.33
CA ILE A 36 -11.09 12.66 22.21
C ILE A 36 -10.78 13.70 21.14
N LYS A 37 -9.91 14.67 21.45
CA LYS A 37 -9.42 15.69 20.51
C LYS A 37 -7.94 15.47 20.25
N LEU A 38 -7.59 15.16 19.02
CA LEU A 38 -6.22 14.89 18.59
C LEU A 38 -5.74 16.02 17.68
N ALA A 39 -4.82 16.85 18.19
CA ALA A 39 -4.28 17.97 17.43
C ALA A 39 -3.40 17.48 16.26
N ILE A 40 -3.56 18.09 15.09
CA ILE A 40 -2.78 17.80 13.89
C ILE A 40 -2.09 19.07 13.42
N LYS A 41 -0.82 18.93 13.08
CA LYS A 41 0.00 19.98 12.47
C LYS A 41 0.78 19.39 11.31
N ALA A 42 0.59 19.95 10.12
CA ALA A 42 1.26 19.53 8.90
C ALA A 42 1.99 20.72 8.27
N ASN A 43 3.26 20.51 7.92
CA ASN A 43 4.03 21.48 7.15
C ASN A 43 3.77 21.25 5.67
N ILE A 44 3.36 22.30 4.98
CA ILE A 44 3.11 22.29 3.55
C ILE A 44 4.30 22.94 2.87
N ILE A 45 4.83 22.21 1.90
CA ILE A 45 6.00 22.56 1.11
C ILE A 45 5.55 22.80 -0.34
N PRO A 46 6.33 23.55 -1.14
CA PRO A 46 6.06 23.65 -2.57
C PRO A 46 6.17 22.26 -3.21
N THR A 47 5.55 22.11 -4.38
CA THR A 47 5.64 20.85 -5.13
C THR A 47 7.11 20.52 -5.41
N PRO A 48 7.62 19.35 -4.94
CA PRO A 48 9.02 19.00 -5.15
C PRO A 48 9.36 18.85 -6.64
N PRO A 49 10.63 19.03 -7.04
CA PRO A 49 11.06 18.75 -8.40
C PRO A 49 10.74 17.32 -8.80
N ARG A 50 10.29 17.10 -10.06
CA ARG A 50 9.90 15.80 -10.61
C ARG A 50 10.89 14.68 -10.27
N GLN A 51 12.18 14.91 -10.46
CA GLN A 51 13.24 13.93 -10.21
C GLN A 51 13.37 13.44 -8.76
N LYS A 52 12.77 14.17 -7.80
CA LYS A 52 12.71 13.78 -6.39
C LYS A 52 11.38 13.13 -6.00
N ARG A 53 10.41 13.08 -6.90
CA ARG A 53 9.07 12.53 -6.65
C ARG A 53 9.01 11.08 -7.11
N ILE A 54 8.71 10.21 -6.18
CA ILE A 54 8.55 8.78 -6.36
C ILE A 54 7.08 8.44 -6.13
N LEU A 55 6.49 7.72 -7.07
CA LEU A 55 5.19 7.10 -6.90
C LEU A 55 5.41 5.67 -6.38
N TRP A 56 4.75 5.32 -5.30
CA TRP A 56 4.75 3.97 -4.73
C TRP A 56 3.44 3.29 -5.11
N ASP A 57 3.52 2.14 -5.78
CA ASP A 57 2.36 1.33 -6.09
C ASP A 57 1.87 0.58 -4.85
N GLN A 58 0.72 1.01 -4.31
CA GLN A 58 0.01 0.35 -3.22
C GLN A 58 -1.25 -0.36 -3.74
N TYR A 59 -1.57 -0.17 -5.02
CA TYR A 59 -2.77 -0.75 -5.62
C TYR A 59 -2.62 -2.26 -5.75
N HIS A 60 -1.42 -2.71 -6.14
CA HIS A 60 -1.15 -4.11 -6.39
C HIS A 60 -0.54 -4.87 -5.19
N ASN A 61 -0.41 -4.22 -4.02
CA ASN A 61 0.03 -4.87 -2.80
C ASN A 61 -1.09 -5.68 -2.14
N LEU A 62 -0.72 -6.67 -1.33
CA LEU A 62 -1.65 -7.48 -0.54
C LEU A 62 -2.51 -6.61 0.39
N ARG A 63 -3.83 -6.78 0.34
CA ARG A 63 -4.80 -6.05 1.16
C ARG A 63 -5.54 -6.96 2.13
N TYR A 64 -5.82 -6.45 3.32
CA TYR A 64 -6.69 -7.10 4.29
C TYR A 64 -8.19 -6.82 4.00
N PRO A 65 -9.10 -7.82 4.08
CA PRO A 65 -8.86 -9.23 4.36
C PRO A 65 -8.33 -10.00 3.13
N PRO A 66 -7.30 -10.85 3.30
CA PRO A 66 -6.65 -11.49 2.17
C PRO A 66 -7.40 -12.76 1.72
N GLY A 67 -7.13 -13.16 0.47
CA GLY A 67 -7.24 -14.55 0.00
C GLY A 67 -6.14 -15.44 0.60
N TYR A 68 -5.87 -16.62 0.03
CA TYR A 68 -4.78 -17.46 0.52
C TYR A 68 -3.44 -16.99 -0.08
N PHE A 69 -2.70 -16.19 0.67
CA PHE A 69 -1.34 -15.80 0.34
C PHE A 69 -0.35 -16.48 1.31
N PRO A 70 0.60 -17.29 0.81
CA PRO A 70 1.61 -17.92 1.64
C PRO A 70 2.65 -16.88 2.05
N ARG A 71 3.18 -16.97 3.27
CA ARG A 71 4.32 -16.12 3.67
C ARG A 71 5.53 -16.32 2.76
N ASP A 72 6.28 -15.24 2.54
CA ASP A 72 7.57 -15.24 1.81
C ASP A 72 8.56 -16.22 2.43
N ASN A 73 8.61 -16.23 3.77
CA ASN A 73 9.47 -17.13 4.52
C ASN A 73 8.85 -18.52 4.68
N LEU A 74 9.01 -19.35 3.65
CA LEU A 74 8.56 -20.75 3.60
C LEU A 74 9.11 -21.66 4.72
N ARG A 75 10.04 -21.19 5.56
CA ARG A 75 10.52 -21.95 6.74
C ARG A 75 9.55 -21.88 7.92
N MET A 76 8.66 -20.89 7.96
CA MET A 76 7.67 -20.74 9.02
C MET A 76 6.46 -21.65 8.73
N LYS A 77 6.29 -22.71 9.53
CA LYS A 77 5.25 -23.72 9.31
C LYS A 77 3.99 -23.56 10.17
N ASN A 78 4.07 -22.77 11.24
CA ASN A 78 2.98 -22.67 12.23
C ASN A 78 1.87 -21.71 11.81
N ASP A 79 2.19 -20.76 10.94
CA ASP A 79 1.25 -19.77 10.41
C ASP A 79 1.59 -19.52 8.93
N PRO A 80 1.01 -20.31 8.02
CA PRO A 80 1.35 -20.24 6.60
C PRO A 80 0.73 -19.02 5.91
N LEU A 81 -0.21 -18.32 6.55
CA LEU A 81 -0.95 -17.21 5.95
C LEU A 81 -0.22 -15.88 6.20
N ASP A 82 -0.15 -15.06 5.15
CA ASP A 82 0.16 -13.65 5.33
C ASP A 82 -1.14 -12.86 5.59
N TRP A 83 -1.38 -12.56 6.86
CA TRP A 83 -2.59 -11.87 7.30
C TRP A 83 -2.39 -10.35 7.44
N ASN A 84 -1.14 -9.88 7.45
CA ASN A 84 -0.83 -8.53 7.87
C ASN A 84 -1.02 -7.50 6.75
N GLY A 85 -1.10 -7.96 5.50
CA GLY A 85 -1.14 -7.12 4.31
C GLY A 85 0.12 -6.28 4.17
N ASP A 86 0.26 -5.59 3.05
CA ASP A 86 1.45 -4.80 2.77
C ASP A 86 1.15 -3.32 2.73
N HIS A 87 1.95 -2.55 3.45
CA HIS A 87 1.84 -1.10 3.42
C HIS A 87 3.19 -0.40 3.59
N VAL A 88 3.33 0.71 2.87
CA VAL A 88 4.52 1.58 2.90
C VAL A 88 4.86 2.14 4.30
N HIS A 89 3.90 2.11 5.23
CA HIS A 89 4.06 2.65 6.59
C HIS A 89 4.14 1.55 7.67
N THR A 90 4.00 0.28 7.31
CA THR A 90 4.13 -0.88 8.20
C THR A 90 5.26 -1.79 7.71
N ASN A 91 4.98 -2.68 6.76
CA ASN A 91 5.86 -3.73 6.27
C ASN A 91 7.10 -3.12 5.60
N PHE A 92 6.89 -2.09 4.79
CA PHE A 92 7.98 -1.41 4.07
C PHE A 92 8.44 -0.12 4.76
N LYS A 93 8.13 0.06 6.05
CA LYS A 93 8.43 1.30 6.78
C LYS A 93 9.91 1.66 6.73
N ASP A 94 10.80 0.68 6.88
CA ASP A 94 12.25 0.93 6.89
C ASP A 94 12.74 1.40 5.52
N MET A 95 12.23 0.79 4.44
CA MET A 95 12.49 1.23 3.06
C MET A 95 11.94 2.65 2.81
N TYR A 96 10.69 2.92 3.22
CA TYR A 96 10.09 4.25 3.13
C TYR A 96 10.94 5.30 3.85
N GLN A 97 11.36 5.01 5.09
CA GLN A 97 12.21 5.91 5.86
C GLN A 97 13.55 6.14 5.19
N HIS A 98 14.20 5.10 4.68
CA HIS A 98 15.47 5.22 3.98
C HIS A 98 15.37 6.13 2.74
N VAL A 99 14.34 5.94 1.92
CA VAL A 99 14.09 6.76 0.72
C VAL A 99 13.77 8.21 1.09
N ARG A 100 12.94 8.43 2.11
CA ARG A 100 12.62 9.78 2.62
C ARG A 100 13.84 10.50 3.19
N ASN A 101 14.67 9.79 3.96
CA ASN A 101 15.91 10.33 4.54
C ASN A 101 16.94 10.67 3.45
N SER A 102 16.88 10.01 2.30
CA SER A 102 17.70 10.31 1.12
C SER A 102 17.21 11.54 0.35
N GLY A 103 16.12 12.20 0.79
CA GLY A 103 15.63 13.45 0.22
C GLY A 103 14.62 13.29 -0.93
N TYR A 104 14.10 12.07 -1.14
CA TYR A 104 13.00 11.81 -2.07
C TYR A 104 11.66 11.97 -1.38
N TYR A 105 10.61 12.23 -2.15
CA TYR A 105 9.23 12.37 -1.71
C TYR A 105 8.40 11.24 -2.30
N ILE A 106 7.68 10.53 -1.43
CA ILE A 106 6.87 9.38 -1.82
C ILE A 106 5.40 9.78 -1.79
N GLU A 107 4.70 9.45 -2.87
CA GLU A 107 3.25 9.48 -2.97
C GLU A 107 2.73 8.05 -3.13
N VAL A 108 1.63 7.71 -2.46
CA VAL A 108 1.11 6.34 -2.40
C VAL A 108 -0.05 6.22 -3.38
N LEU A 109 0.12 5.39 -4.41
CA LEU A 109 -0.88 5.16 -5.44
C LEU A 109 -1.84 4.05 -5.00
N GLY A 110 -3.04 4.43 -4.61
CA GLY A 110 -4.10 3.50 -4.21
C GLY A 110 -5.06 3.07 -5.35
N THR A 111 -4.72 3.39 -6.60
CA THR A 111 -5.58 3.19 -7.80
C THR A 111 -4.79 2.58 -8.95
N THR A 112 -5.50 2.08 -9.96
CA THR A 112 -4.91 1.55 -11.20
C THR A 112 -3.94 2.53 -11.86
N PHE A 113 -3.00 2.00 -12.65
CA PHE A 113 -2.01 2.81 -13.35
C PHE A 113 -2.62 3.77 -14.36
N THR A 114 -3.80 3.44 -14.89
CA THR A 114 -4.54 4.30 -15.84
C THR A 114 -4.96 5.65 -15.26
N CYS A 115 -5.01 5.82 -13.93
CA CYS A 115 -5.52 7.03 -13.29
C CYS A 115 -4.49 8.12 -12.99
N PHE A 116 -3.19 7.83 -13.03
CA PHE A 116 -2.16 8.80 -12.65
C PHE A 116 -1.44 9.42 -13.85
N ASP A 117 -1.02 10.68 -13.69
CA ASP A 117 -0.17 11.40 -14.64
C ASP A 117 1.32 11.17 -14.34
N ALA A 118 1.99 10.37 -15.19
CA ALA A 118 3.40 10.04 -15.03
C ALA A 118 4.35 11.23 -15.20
N SER A 119 3.92 12.31 -15.87
CA SER A 119 4.75 13.50 -16.05
C SER A 119 5.09 14.18 -14.72
N GLN A 120 4.31 13.91 -13.66
CA GLN A 120 4.50 14.46 -12.32
C GLN A 120 5.59 13.75 -11.51
N TYR A 121 6.02 12.55 -11.93
CA TYR A 121 6.91 11.68 -11.17
C TYR A 121 8.19 11.37 -11.93
N GLY A 122 9.28 11.23 -11.18
CA GLY A 122 10.57 10.78 -11.70
C GLY A 122 10.65 9.26 -11.82
N ALA A 123 10.07 8.55 -10.85
CA ALA A 123 10.06 7.10 -10.81
C ALA A 123 8.75 6.52 -10.26
N LEU A 124 8.41 5.33 -10.72
CA LEU A 124 7.41 4.43 -10.14
C LEU A 124 8.13 3.24 -9.48
N LEU A 125 7.80 2.97 -8.23
CA LEU A 125 8.24 1.81 -7.47
C LEU A 125 7.08 0.82 -7.38
N ILE A 126 7.31 -0.38 -7.87
CA ILE A 126 6.44 -1.54 -7.70
C ILE A 126 7.17 -2.47 -6.74
N VAL A 127 6.60 -2.69 -5.56
CA VAL A 127 7.25 -3.44 -4.47
C VAL A 127 6.29 -4.49 -4.01
N ASP A 128 6.69 -5.75 -4.12
CA ASP A 128 5.91 -6.92 -3.72
C ASP A 128 4.44 -6.92 -4.20
N PRO A 129 4.24 -6.79 -5.52
CA PRO A 129 2.90 -6.82 -6.10
C PRO A 129 2.31 -8.25 -6.06
N GLU A 130 1.17 -8.42 -5.39
CA GLU A 130 0.45 -9.69 -5.31
C GLU A 130 -0.84 -9.71 -6.15
N GLU A 131 -1.24 -8.56 -6.68
CA GLU A 131 -2.36 -8.43 -7.62
C GLU A 131 -1.92 -8.52 -9.08
N GLU A 132 -2.85 -8.87 -9.97
CA GLU A 132 -2.62 -8.94 -11.41
C GLU A 132 -2.58 -7.55 -12.06
N PHE A 133 -1.77 -7.41 -13.11
CA PHE A 133 -1.71 -6.21 -13.94
C PHE A 133 -2.57 -6.39 -15.19
N PHE A 134 -3.54 -5.50 -15.41
CA PHE A 134 -4.38 -5.56 -16.60
C PHE A 134 -3.62 -5.09 -17.86
N PRO A 135 -3.95 -5.61 -19.06
CA PRO A 135 -3.28 -5.21 -20.31
C PRO A 135 -3.29 -3.70 -20.58
N GLU A 136 -4.35 -3.00 -20.17
CA GLU A 136 -4.47 -1.55 -20.27
C GLU A 136 -3.44 -0.82 -19.40
N GLU A 137 -3.18 -1.35 -18.19
CA GLU A 137 -2.19 -0.82 -17.26
C GLU A 137 -0.78 -1.05 -17.78
N VAL A 138 -0.48 -2.25 -18.25
CA VAL A 138 0.82 -2.58 -18.87
C VAL A 138 1.06 -1.69 -20.09
N GLY A 139 0.05 -1.53 -20.95
CA GLY A 139 0.13 -0.66 -22.12
C GLY A 139 0.32 0.82 -21.76
N LYS A 140 -0.31 1.28 -20.68
CA LYS A 140 -0.13 2.65 -20.17
C LYS A 140 1.24 2.85 -19.54
N LEU A 141 1.69 1.91 -18.72
CA LEU A 141 3.01 1.93 -18.08
C LEU A 141 4.13 1.96 -19.12
N LYS A 142 4.00 1.16 -20.19
CA LYS A 142 4.94 1.20 -21.31
C LYS A 142 5.06 2.61 -21.92
N ARG A 143 3.93 3.26 -22.21
CA ARG A 143 3.93 4.63 -22.76
C ARG A 143 4.57 5.63 -21.80
N ASP A 144 4.34 5.49 -20.51
CA ASP A 144 4.92 6.38 -19.50
C ASP A 144 6.43 6.20 -19.39
N VAL A 145 6.91 4.96 -19.44
CA VAL A 145 8.35 4.64 -19.45
C VAL A 145 9.00 5.20 -20.72
N ASP A 146 8.38 5.01 -21.88
CA ASP A 146 8.83 5.59 -23.15
C ASP A 146 8.86 7.14 -23.10
N ALA A 147 7.97 7.75 -22.32
CA ALA A 147 7.93 9.20 -22.06
C ALA A 147 8.92 9.66 -20.96
N GLY A 148 9.73 8.76 -20.40
CA GLY A 148 10.81 9.07 -19.46
C GLY A 148 10.51 8.87 -17.98
N LEU A 149 9.46 8.10 -17.63
CA LEU A 149 9.27 7.58 -16.27
C LEU A 149 10.30 6.48 -15.99
N SER A 150 11.00 6.54 -14.86
CA SER A 150 11.83 5.42 -14.40
C SER A 150 10.97 4.37 -13.71
N LEU A 151 11.15 3.10 -14.03
CA LEU A 151 10.43 1.99 -13.40
C LEU A 151 11.41 1.15 -12.58
N ILE A 152 11.07 0.89 -11.32
CA ILE A 152 11.83 0.00 -10.43
C ILE A 152 10.86 -1.04 -9.88
N VAL A 153 11.18 -2.32 -10.09
CA VAL A 153 10.36 -3.45 -9.65
C VAL A 153 11.16 -4.27 -8.65
N PHE A 154 10.60 -4.43 -7.44
CA PHE A 154 11.07 -5.36 -6.42
C PHE A 154 10.06 -6.49 -6.33
N ALA A 155 10.37 -7.60 -6.99
CA ALA A 155 9.53 -8.80 -7.01
C ALA A 155 10.17 -9.90 -6.17
N ASP A 156 9.34 -10.68 -5.49
CA ASP A 156 9.76 -11.88 -4.76
C ASP A 156 9.82 -13.12 -5.70
N TRP A 157 9.94 -14.31 -5.11
CA TRP A 157 9.97 -15.58 -5.83
C TRP A 157 8.66 -15.85 -6.58
N TYR A 158 8.75 -16.72 -7.61
CA TYR A 158 7.59 -17.30 -8.26
C TYR A 158 7.85 -18.78 -8.53
N ASN A 159 7.06 -19.68 -7.92
CA ASN A 159 7.22 -21.12 -8.14
C ASN A 159 5.95 -21.96 -7.97
N ILE A 160 5.37 -22.36 -9.12
CA ILE A 160 4.15 -23.20 -9.19
C ILE A 160 4.30 -24.54 -8.46
N THR A 161 5.49 -25.14 -8.47
CA THR A 161 5.72 -26.43 -7.81
C THR A 161 5.67 -26.29 -6.29
N VAL A 162 6.18 -25.17 -5.76
CA VAL A 162 6.10 -24.84 -4.34
C VAL A 162 4.66 -24.54 -3.94
N MET A 163 3.93 -23.74 -4.73
CA MET A 163 2.51 -23.45 -4.49
C MET A 163 1.67 -24.74 -4.33
N LYS A 164 1.87 -25.72 -5.23
CA LYS A 164 1.17 -27.02 -5.15
C LYS A 164 1.53 -27.84 -3.91
N LYS A 165 2.71 -27.61 -3.31
CA LYS A 165 3.18 -28.31 -2.10
C LYS A 165 2.70 -27.67 -0.81
N VAL A 166 2.46 -26.36 -0.80
CA VAL A 166 2.00 -25.63 0.39
C VAL A 166 0.49 -25.61 0.55
N LYS A 167 -0.27 -26.17 -0.41
CA LYS A 167 -1.73 -26.36 -0.29
C LYS A 167 -2.08 -27.11 1.00
N PHE A 168 -3.18 -26.72 1.63
CA PHE A 168 -3.69 -27.41 2.80
C PHE A 168 -5.22 -27.54 2.73
N PHE A 169 -5.74 -28.48 3.50
CA PHE A 169 -7.19 -28.67 3.64
C PHE A 169 -7.64 -27.92 4.89
N ASP A 170 -8.48 -26.91 4.71
CA ASP A 170 -9.08 -26.19 5.84
C ASP A 170 -10.31 -26.97 6.32
N GLU A 171 -10.26 -27.44 7.56
CA GLU A 171 -11.35 -28.20 8.18
C GLU A 171 -12.59 -27.33 8.45
N ASN A 172 -12.42 -26.01 8.63
CA ASN A 172 -13.52 -25.10 8.92
C ASN A 172 -14.39 -24.86 7.69
N THR A 173 -13.77 -24.57 6.55
CA THR A 173 -14.47 -24.38 5.27
C THR A 173 -14.70 -25.69 4.50
N ARG A 174 -14.04 -26.78 4.90
CA ARG A 174 -14.01 -28.09 4.20
C ARG A 174 -13.56 -27.96 2.75
N GLN A 175 -12.61 -27.06 2.49
CA GLN A 175 -12.10 -26.78 1.16
C GLN A 175 -10.58 -26.93 1.12
N TRP A 176 -10.06 -27.25 -0.07
CA TRP A 176 -8.63 -27.16 -0.32
C TRP A 176 -8.28 -25.72 -0.62
N TRP A 177 -7.41 -25.16 0.19
CA TRP A 177 -6.85 -23.84 0.00
C TRP A 177 -5.56 -24.00 -0.80
N MET A 178 -5.52 -23.39 -1.99
CA MET A 178 -4.30 -23.26 -2.80
C MET A 178 -3.89 -21.79 -2.82
N PRO A 179 -2.58 -21.49 -2.78
CA PRO A 179 -2.11 -20.11 -2.89
C PRO A 179 -2.68 -19.42 -4.14
N ASP A 180 -3.25 -18.24 -3.96
CA ASP A 180 -3.78 -17.43 -5.07
C ASP A 180 -2.62 -16.94 -5.96
N THR A 181 -1.47 -16.65 -5.34
CA THR A 181 -0.20 -16.37 -6.00
C THR A 181 0.96 -17.00 -5.23
N GLY A 182 2.10 -17.15 -5.90
CA GLY A 182 3.31 -17.81 -5.38
C GLY A 182 4.45 -16.85 -5.13
N GLY A 183 4.15 -15.66 -4.63
CA GLY A 183 5.00 -14.47 -4.57
C GLY A 183 4.64 -13.48 -5.69
N ALA A 184 5.53 -12.56 -6.02
CA ALA A 184 5.13 -11.35 -6.76
C ALA A 184 4.79 -11.52 -8.25
N ASN A 185 3.74 -10.82 -8.69
CA ASN A 185 3.39 -10.59 -10.10
C ASN A 185 4.27 -9.50 -10.73
N VAL A 186 4.62 -9.61 -12.01
CA VAL A 186 5.42 -8.57 -12.70
C VAL A 186 4.61 -8.01 -13.86
N PRO A 187 4.60 -6.68 -14.09
CA PRO A 187 3.91 -6.08 -15.23
C PRO A 187 4.68 -6.38 -16.53
N ALA A 188 4.46 -7.58 -17.07
CA ALA A 188 5.13 -8.13 -18.26
C ALA A 188 4.25 -8.08 -19.51
#